data_AF-D5MK41-F1
#
_entry.id   AF-D5MK41-F1
#
_cell.length_a   1.000
_cell.length_b   1.000
_cell.length_c   1.000
_cell.angle_alpha   90.00
_cell.angle_beta   90.00
_cell.angle_gamma   90.00
#
_symmetry.space_group_name_H-M   'P 1'
#
loop_
_entity.id
_entity.type
_entity.pdbx_description
1 polymer ?
#
loop_
_entity_poly.entity_id
_entity_poly.type
_entity_poly.pdbx_seq_one_letter_code
_entity_poly.pdbx_strand_id
1 'polypeptide(L)'
;MAAVTAIIFVVIALFGLAWPFLYTYRLKWRRIALDKEIQYFQNRVIIVTENAIPGRATEQVLGPATGISRIPASNDDERKLAEREAMHSLIKQALQMGANAILDLKMVEESYEHTDPKKLLVLPAVTFTATKVTYAGTSAKVALTDSPSEGQRGV
;
A
#
# COMPACT_ATOMS: atom_id res chain seq x y z
N MET A 1 -37.68 -11.82 -36.30
CA MET A 1 -36.52 -12.60 -35.83
C MET A 1 -35.18 -11.89 -36.06
N ALA A 2 -34.88 -11.37 -37.25
CA ALA A 2 -33.60 -10.72 -37.57
C ALA A 2 -33.35 -9.36 -36.88
N ALA A 3 -34.39 -8.55 -36.68
CA ALA A 3 -34.24 -7.24 -36.04
C ALA A 3 -33.86 -7.35 -34.55
N VAL A 4 -34.38 -8.36 -33.85
CA VAL A 4 -34.11 -8.60 -32.43
C VAL A 4 -32.67 -9.07 -32.22
N THR A 5 -32.15 -9.91 -33.12
CA THR A 5 -30.75 -10.37 -33.09
C THR A 5 -29.76 -9.25 -33.38
N ALA A 6 -30.09 -8.33 -34.31
CA ALA A 6 -29.26 -7.15 -34.57
C ALA A 6 -29.17 -6.20 -33.36
N ILE A 7 -30.28 -5.97 -32.66
CA ILE A 7 -30.30 -5.12 -31.46
C ILE A 7 -29.45 -5.73 -30.33
N ILE A 8 -29.54 -7.04 -30.12
CA ILE A 8 -28.73 -7.75 -29.10
C ILE A 8 -27.23 -7.63 -29.42
N PHE A 9 -26.84 -7.75 -30.69
CA PHE A 9 -25.44 -7.61 -31.10
C PHE A 9 -24.88 -6.21 -30.84
N VAL A 10 -25.68 -5.17 -31.09
CA VAL A 10 -25.29 -3.77 -30.82
C VAL A 10 -25.13 -3.54 -29.31
N VAL A 11 -26.03 -4.07 -28.49
CA VAL A 11 -25.92 -3.94 -27.02
C VAL A 11 -24.68 -4.67 -26.50
N ILE A 12 -24.40 -5.89 -26.96
CA ILE A 12 -23.21 -6.65 -26.55
C ILE A 12 -21.92 -5.95 -27.03
N ALA A 13 -21.91 -5.39 -28.24
CA ALA A 13 -20.77 -4.64 -28.76
C ALA A 13 -20.48 -3.38 -27.92
N LEU A 14 -21.52 -2.62 -27.57
CA LEU A 14 -21.37 -1.44 -26.70
C LEU A 14 -20.93 -1.82 -25.28
N PHE A 15 -21.47 -2.91 -24.72
CA PHE A 15 -21.09 -3.38 -23.38
C PHE A 15 -19.68 -3.96 -23.33
N GLY A 16 -19.28 -4.71 -24.36
CA GLY A 16 -17.94 -5.28 -24.50
C GLY A 16 -16.86 -4.23 -24.72
N LEU A 17 -17.19 -3.13 -25.42
CA LEU A 17 -16.27 -2.02 -25.67
C LEU A 17 -16.13 -1.09 -24.45
N ALA A 18 -17.17 -0.98 -23.61
CA ALA A 18 -17.13 -0.25 -22.34
C ALA A 18 -16.46 -1.04 -21.21
N TRP A 19 -16.43 -2.37 -21.28
CA TRP A 19 -15.83 -3.27 -20.29
C TRP A 19 -14.36 -2.96 -19.93
N PRO A 20 -13.44 -2.76 -20.91
CA PRO A 20 -12.05 -2.40 -20.58
C PRO A 20 -11.94 -1.03 -19.90
N PHE A 21 -12.88 -0.12 -20.14
CA PHE A 21 -12.92 1.20 -19.52
C PHE A 21 -13.35 1.12 -18.05
N LEU A 22 -14.34 0.30 -17.71
CA LEU A 22 -14.76 0.09 -16.31
C LEU A 22 -13.68 -0.57 -15.44
N TYR A 23 -12.89 -1.50 -16.00
CA TYR A 23 -11.84 -2.18 -15.25
C TYR A 23 -10.70 -1.23 -14.84
N THR A 24 -10.28 -0.35 -15.76
CA THR A 24 -9.23 0.64 -15.50
C THR A 24 -9.66 1.70 -14.49
N TYR A 25 -10.94 2.08 -14.48
CA TYR A 25 -11.49 2.94 -13.42
C TYR A 25 -11.36 2.29 -12.04
N ARG A 26 -11.77 1.03 -11.87
CA ARG A 26 -11.77 0.38 -10.55
C ARG A 26 -10.37 0.36 -9.89
N LEU A 27 -9.31 0.18 -10.67
CA LEU A 27 -7.93 0.25 -10.21
C LEU A 27 -7.51 1.67 -9.79
N LYS A 28 -7.94 2.67 -10.55
CA LYS A 28 -7.67 4.09 -10.29
C LYS A 28 -8.32 4.56 -8.99
N TRP A 29 -9.58 4.16 -8.74
CA TRP A 29 -10.29 4.46 -7.49
C TRP A 29 -9.64 3.79 -6.27
N ARG A 30 -9.15 2.55 -6.40
CA ARG A 30 -8.39 1.87 -5.34
C ARG A 30 -7.10 2.62 -4.99
N ARG A 31 -6.34 3.07 -5.98
CA ARG A 31 -5.13 3.89 -5.75
C ARG A 31 -5.41 5.17 -4.98
N ILE A 32 -6.47 5.89 -5.35
CA ILE A 32 -6.82 7.17 -4.72
C ILE A 32 -7.26 6.97 -3.26
N ALA A 33 -8.00 5.89 -2.97
CA ALA A 33 -8.39 5.55 -1.60
C ALA A 33 -7.17 5.22 -0.73
N LEU A 34 -6.25 4.39 -1.24
CA LEU A 34 -5.01 4.05 -0.54
C LEU A 34 -4.11 5.28 -0.34
N ASP A 35 -3.98 6.18 -1.32
CA ASP A 35 -3.15 7.39 -1.17
C ASP A 35 -3.67 8.33 -0.10
N LYS A 36 -5.00 8.50 0.01
CA LYS A 36 -5.60 9.30 1.08
C LYS A 36 -5.39 8.68 2.45
N GLU A 37 -5.51 7.36 2.57
CA GLU A 37 -5.25 6.65 3.82
C GLU A 37 -3.77 6.75 4.21
N ILE A 38 -2.85 6.56 3.26
CA ILE A 38 -1.40 6.66 3.51
C ILE A 38 -1.02 8.08 3.93
N GLN A 39 -1.51 9.13 3.26
CA GLN A 39 -1.25 10.51 3.68
C GLN A 39 -1.81 10.79 5.08
N TYR A 40 -2.99 10.26 5.39
CA TYR A 40 -3.58 10.41 6.71
C TYR A 40 -2.74 9.73 7.81
N PHE A 41 -2.13 8.58 7.51
CA PHE A 41 -1.30 7.85 8.47
C PHE A 41 0.14 8.38 8.56
N GLN A 42 0.70 8.92 7.48
CA GLN A 42 2.00 9.62 7.48
C GLN A 42 1.98 10.84 8.41
N ASN A 43 0.83 11.48 8.59
CA ASN A 43 0.70 12.62 9.49
C ASN A 43 0.65 12.21 10.98
N ARG A 44 0.53 10.90 11.27
CA ARG A 44 0.38 10.35 12.63
C ARG A 44 1.57 9.51 13.08
N VAL A 45 2.34 8.95 12.15
CA VAL A 45 3.46 8.06 12.44
C VAL A 45 4.70 8.56 11.72
N ILE A 46 5.76 8.84 12.47
CA ILE A 46 7.04 9.23 11.89
C ILE A 46 7.77 7.98 11.40
N ILE A 47 8.15 7.96 10.14
CA ILE A 47 8.83 6.83 9.53
C ILE A 47 10.26 7.26 9.22
N VAL A 48 11.24 6.55 9.78
CA VAL A 48 12.65 6.83 9.58
C VAL A 48 13.37 5.54 9.19
N THR A 49 14.28 5.63 8.24
CA THR A 49 15.17 4.52 7.84
C THR A 49 16.30 4.29 8.83
N GLU A 50 16.55 5.26 9.71
CA GLU A 50 17.56 5.20 10.77
C GLU A 50 16.96 4.62 12.07
N ASN A 51 17.84 4.15 12.95
CA ASN A 51 17.49 3.56 14.24
C ASN A 51 17.02 4.61 15.27
N ALA A 52 17.15 5.90 14.98
CA ALA A 52 16.73 6.97 15.87
C ALA A 52 16.23 8.17 15.07
N ILE A 53 15.42 9.00 15.72
CA ILE A 53 14.95 10.26 15.14
C ILE A 53 15.83 11.39 15.68
N PRO A 54 16.56 12.13 14.83
CA PRO A 54 17.38 13.25 15.28
C PRO A 54 16.54 14.26 16.07
N GLY A 55 16.98 14.59 17.29
CA GLY A 55 16.30 15.56 18.15
C GLY A 55 15.07 15.02 18.91
N ARG A 56 14.78 13.72 18.87
CA ARG A 56 13.75 13.09 19.72
C ARG A 56 14.29 11.87 20.44
N ALA A 57 13.92 11.75 21.71
CA ALA A 57 14.21 10.56 22.50
C ALA A 57 13.19 9.46 22.18
N THR A 58 13.69 8.23 21.97
CA THR A 58 12.86 7.03 21.91
C THR A 58 12.43 6.67 23.33
N GLU A 59 11.16 6.87 23.66
CA GLU A 59 10.59 6.55 24.97
C GLU A 59 10.50 5.04 25.19
N GLN A 60 10.05 4.31 24.17
CA GLN A 60 9.80 2.88 24.28
C GLN A 60 9.88 2.18 22.92
N VAL A 61 10.56 1.04 22.87
CA VAL A 61 10.51 0.14 21.73
C VAL A 61 9.39 -0.87 21.94
N LEU A 62 8.43 -0.93 21.02
CA LEU A 62 7.25 -1.78 21.11
C LEU A 62 7.43 -3.11 20.40
N GLY A 63 8.40 -3.21 19.48
CA GLY A 63 8.79 -4.45 18.80
C GLY A 63 8.78 -4.33 17.28
N PRO A 64 9.05 -5.43 16.54
CA PRO A 64 9.07 -5.42 15.09
C PRO A 64 7.65 -5.31 14.51
N ALA A 65 7.50 -4.51 13.46
CA ALA A 65 6.30 -4.47 12.62
C ALA A 65 6.65 -4.84 11.18
N THR A 66 5.71 -5.51 10.50
CA THR A 66 5.88 -5.99 9.13
C THR A 66 4.64 -5.73 8.28
N GLY A 67 4.84 -5.13 7.13
CA GLY A 67 3.80 -4.88 6.14
C GLY A 67 4.06 -5.67 4.88
N ILE A 68 3.09 -6.46 4.44
CA ILE A 68 3.23 -7.35 3.28
C ILE A 68 2.20 -6.96 2.21
N SER A 69 2.65 -6.80 0.97
CA SER A 69 1.75 -6.60 -0.17
C SER A 69 0.97 -7.88 -0.48
N ARG A 70 -0.34 -7.76 -0.76
CA ARG A 70 -1.17 -8.89 -1.18
C ARG A 70 -1.27 -9.00 -2.69
N ILE A 71 -0.93 -7.92 -3.39
CA ILE A 71 -0.96 -7.84 -4.84
C ILE A 71 0.32 -8.49 -5.40
N PRO A 72 0.19 -9.50 -6.28
CA PRO A 72 1.32 -9.97 -7.10
C PRO A 72 1.65 -8.88 -8.12
N ALA A 73 2.81 -8.24 -8.01
CA ALA A 73 3.21 -7.20 -8.94
C ALA A 73 3.94 -7.78 -10.15
N SER A 74 3.39 -7.61 -11.35
CA SER A 74 4.01 -8.05 -12.61
C SER A 74 4.57 -6.89 -13.44
N ASN A 75 4.18 -5.66 -13.13
CA ASN A 75 4.61 -4.43 -13.81
C ASN A 75 4.94 -3.31 -12.81
N ASP A 76 5.58 -2.24 -13.28
CA ASP A 76 6.00 -1.11 -12.44
C ASP A 76 4.84 -0.41 -11.72
N ASP A 77 3.66 -0.38 -12.33
CA ASP A 77 2.47 0.22 -11.73
C ASP A 77 1.87 -0.63 -10.61
N GLU A 78 1.88 -1.94 -10.77
CA GLU A 78 1.49 -2.89 -9.74
C GLU A 78 2.52 -2.92 -8.61
N ARG A 79 3.81 -2.75 -8.93
CA ARG A 79 4.89 -2.64 -7.93
C ARG A 79 4.70 -1.42 -7.03
N LYS A 80 4.44 -0.25 -7.61
CA LYS A 80 4.10 0.97 -6.84
C LYS A 80 2.86 0.78 -5.97
N LEU A 81 1.88 0.00 -6.44
CA LEU A 81 0.67 -0.30 -5.66
C LEU A 81 0.96 -1.29 -4.52
N ALA A 82 1.78 -2.30 -4.77
CA ALA A 82 2.23 -3.28 -3.79
C ALA A 82 3.05 -2.62 -2.68
N GLU A 83 3.99 -1.71 -3.02
CA GLU A 83 4.73 -0.91 -2.04
C GLU A 83 3.80 -0.12 -1.12
N ARG A 84 2.78 0.55 -1.69
CA ARG A 84 1.80 1.32 -0.93
C ARG A 84 0.96 0.45 0.00
N GLU A 85 0.50 -0.71 -0.48
CA GLU A 85 -0.26 -1.66 0.34
C GLU A 85 0.58 -2.21 1.50
N ALA A 86 1.84 -2.58 1.22
CA ALA A 86 2.78 -3.05 2.23
C ALA A 86 3.06 -1.96 3.28
N MET A 87 3.32 -0.72 2.85
CA MET A 87 3.52 0.43 3.75
C MET A 87 2.29 0.69 4.62
N HIS A 88 1.09 0.67 4.03
CA HIS A 88 -0.15 0.85 4.77
C HIS A 88 -0.35 -0.25 5.83
N SER A 89 -0.08 -1.51 5.48
CA SER A 89 -0.16 -2.63 6.42
C SER A 89 0.84 -2.48 7.57
N LEU A 90 2.06 -2.02 7.28
CA LEU A 90 3.09 -1.76 8.29
C LEU A 90 2.63 -0.68 9.27
N ILE A 91 2.18 0.47 8.77
CA ILE A 91 1.75 1.59 9.61
C ILE A 91 0.53 1.20 10.45
N LYS A 92 -0.42 0.47 9.86
CA LYS A 92 -1.59 -0.03 10.59
C LYS A 92 -1.17 -0.94 11.74
N GLN A 93 -0.22 -1.85 11.53
CA GLN A 93 0.30 -2.71 12.60
C GLN A 93 1.00 -1.89 13.68
N ALA A 94 1.84 -0.93 13.30
CA ALA A 94 2.52 -0.05 14.23
C ALA A 94 1.53 0.74 15.10
N LEU A 95 0.47 1.30 14.49
CA LEU A 95 -0.61 1.99 15.21
C LEU A 95 -1.38 1.06 16.15
N GLN A 96 -1.65 -0.18 15.75
CA GLN A 96 -2.28 -1.18 16.63
C GLN A 96 -1.42 -1.52 17.85
N MET A 97 -0.09 -1.42 17.72
CA MET A 97 0.85 -1.56 18.83
C MET A 97 0.96 -0.30 19.70
N GLY A 98 0.31 0.81 19.31
CA GLY A 98 0.41 2.10 19.99
C GLY A 98 1.68 2.89 19.65
N ALA A 99 2.37 2.52 18.57
CA ALA A 99 3.56 3.22 18.12
C ALA A 99 3.20 4.55 17.43
N ASN A 100 4.04 5.55 17.63
CA ASN A 100 3.98 6.83 16.91
C ASN A 100 5.21 7.04 16.01
N ALA A 101 6.14 6.08 15.99
CA ALA A 101 7.26 6.03 15.07
C ALA A 101 7.57 4.60 14.61
N ILE A 102 8.13 4.51 13.41
CA ILE A 102 8.72 3.30 12.85
C ILE A 102 10.16 3.63 12.51
N LEU A 103 11.09 2.89 13.11
CA LEU A 103 12.54 3.04 12.97
C LEU A 103 13.09 1.88 12.13
N ASP A 104 14.31 2.04 11.60
CA ASP A 104 15.01 1.01 10.82
C ASP A 104 14.16 0.40 9.69
N LEU A 105 13.44 1.24 8.95
CA LEU A 105 12.62 0.78 7.83
C LEU A 105 13.50 0.10 6.75
N LYS A 106 13.17 -1.14 6.43
CA LYS A 106 13.80 -1.94 5.36
C LYS A 106 12.76 -2.46 4.40
N MET A 107 13.06 -2.37 3.10
CA MET A 107 12.26 -2.96 2.04
C MET A 107 12.91 -4.27 1.58
N VAL A 108 12.11 -5.32 1.44
CA VAL A 108 12.50 -6.60 0.89
C VAL A 108 11.58 -6.92 -0.27
N GLU A 109 12.16 -7.15 -1.44
CA GLU A 109 11.45 -7.58 -2.64
C GLU A 109 11.73 -9.06 -2.87
N GLU A 110 10.67 -9.84 -2.98
CA GLU A 110 10.75 -11.28 -3.26
C GLU A 110 10.06 -11.55 -4.59
N SER A 111 10.83 -12.04 -5.56
CA SER A 111 10.29 -12.43 -6.87
C SER A 111 9.96 -13.92 -6.87
N TYR A 112 8.73 -14.27 -7.22
CA TYR A 112 8.23 -15.64 -7.27
C TYR A 112 7.44 -15.89 -8.55
N GLU A 113 7.40 -17.15 -8.99
CA GLU A 113 6.54 -17.54 -10.11
C GLU A 113 5.09 -17.62 -9.64
N HIS A 114 4.22 -16.83 -10.26
CA HIS A 114 2.80 -16.85 -9.97
C HIS A 114 2.01 -17.35 -11.19
N THR A 115 1.14 -18.31 -10.93
CA THR A 115 0.17 -18.81 -11.90
C THR A 115 -1.19 -18.27 -11.51
N ASP A 116 -1.75 -17.36 -12.30
CA ASP A 116 -3.08 -16.82 -12.03
C ASP A 116 -4.16 -17.75 -12.61
N PRO A 117 -4.96 -18.43 -11.75
CA PRO A 117 -5.99 -19.36 -12.21
C PRO A 117 -7.14 -18.66 -12.95
N LYS A 118 -7.28 -17.34 -12.88
CA LYS A 118 -8.34 -16.61 -13.58
C LYS A 118 -8.08 -16.36 -15.07
N LYS A 119 -6.83 -16.51 -15.53
CA LYS A 119 -6.49 -16.36 -16.97
C LYS A 119 -6.68 -17.65 -17.77
N LEU A 120 -7.18 -18.72 -17.15
CA LEU A 120 -7.35 -20.05 -17.75
C LEU A 120 -8.34 -20.11 -18.92
N LEU A 121 -9.18 -19.08 -19.12
CA LEU A 121 -10.25 -19.10 -20.11
C LEU A 121 -9.82 -18.77 -21.55
N VAL A 122 -8.56 -18.37 -21.80
CA VAL A 122 -8.15 -17.96 -23.16
C VAL A 122 -6.83 -18.58 -23.67
N LEU A 123 -5.85 -18.92 -22.83
CA LEU A 123 -4.55 -19.48 -23.25
C LEU A 123 -3.98 -20.40 -22.14
N PRO A 124 -3.07 -21.37 -22.44
CA PRO A 124 -2.47 -22.22 -21.41
C PRO A 124 -1.88 -21.37 -20.28
N ALA A 125 -2.10 -21.81 -19.03
CA ALA A 125 -1.79 -21.07 -17.80
C ALA A 125 -0.50 -20.26 -17.91
N VAL A 126 -0.64 -18.95 -18.11
CA VAL A 126 0.50 -18.05 -18.28
C VAL A 126 1.12 -17.86 -16.90
N THR A 127 2.25 -18.51 -16.67
CA THR A 127 3.13 -18.23 -15.55
C THR A 127 3.75 -16.85 -15.76
N PHE A 128 3.70 -16.00 -14.75
CA PHE A 128 4.40 -14.72 -14.78
C PHE A 128 5.17 -14.53 -13.48
N THR A 129 6.32 -13.87 -13.59
CA THR A 129 7.11 -13.47 -12.43
C THR A 129 6.33 -12.37 -11.70
N ALA A 130 5.94 -12.65 -10.47
CA ALA A 130 5.32 -11.70 -9.57
C ALA A 130 6.33 -11.27 -8.50
N THR A 131 6.38 -9.99 -8.21
CA THR A 131 7.16 -9.44 -7.11
C THR A 131 6.24 -9.17 -5.93
N LYS A 132 6.63 -9.66 -4.76
CA LYS A 132 6.04 -9.35 -3.47
C LYS A 132 6.91 -8.33 -2.76
N VAL A 133 6.29 -7.28 -2.22
CA VAL A 133 6.99 -6.25 -1.47
C VAL A 133 6.67 -6.42 0.01
N THR A 134 7.71 -6.51 0.82
CA THR A 134 7.61 -6.56 2.28
C THR A 134 8.38 -5.40 2.88
N TYR A 135 7.74 -4.61 3.73
CA TYR A 135 8.41 -3.66 4.59
C TYR A 135 8.53 -4.21 5.99
N ALA A 136 9.70 -4.05 6.60
CA ALA A 136 9.94 -4.38 8.00
C ALA A 136 10.53 -3.16 8.70
N GLY A 137 10.17 -2.96 9.96
CA GLY A 137 10.75 -1.90 10.78
C GLY A 137 10.50 -2.16 12.26
N THR A 138 11.06 -1.30 13.10
CA THR A 138 10.90 -1.35 14.55
C THR A 138 9.88 -0.31 14.97
N SER A 139 8.75 -0.76 15.51
CA SER A 139 7.74 0.11 16.10
C SER A 139 8.24 0.69 17.41
N ALA A 140 8.19 2.01 17.52
CA ALA A 140 8.64 2.71 18.70
C ALA A 140 7.70 3.86 19.07
N LYS A 141 7.75 4.23 20.34
CA LYS A 141 7.17 5.44 20.88
C LYS A 141 8.29 6.46 21.06
N VAL A 142 8.19 7.59 20.39
CA VAL A 142 9.11 8.72 20.50
C VAL A 142 8.42 9.89 21.17
N ALA A 143 9.18 10.68 21.93
CA ALA A 143 8.65 11.89 22.54
C ALA A 143 8.11 12.82 21.45
N LEU A 144 6.86 13.27 21.59
CA LEU A 144 6.38 14.41 20.82
C LEU A 144 7.20 15.61 21.30
N THR A 145 7.79 16.36 20.37
CA THR A 145 8.42 17.64 20.71
C THR A 145 7.32 18.52 21.30
N ASP A 146 7.26 18.62 22.63
CA ASP A 146 6.58 19.72 23.27
C ASP A 146 7.20 20.98 22.71
N SER A 147 6.35 21.89 22.22
CA SER A 147 6.76 23.26 21.94
C SER A 147 7.58 23.75 23.14
N PRO A 148 8.69 24.48 22.92
CA PRO A 148 9.53 24.91 24.02
C PRO A 148 8.63 25.62 25.02
N SER A 149 8.58 25.09 26.24
CA SER A 149 8.02 25.77 27.38
C SER A 149 8.66 27.14 27.40
N GLU A 150 7.84 28.16 27.13
CA GLU A 150 8.22 29.56 27.21
C GLU A 150 8.65 29.79 28.66
N GLY A 151 9.96 29.66 28.85
CA GLY A 151 10.61 29.79 30.13
C GLY A 151 10.32 31.17 30.68
N GLN A 152 9.72 31.17 31.87
CA GLN A 152 10.10 32.01 32.99
C GLN A 152 11.14 33.08 32.63
N ARG A 153 10.68 34.28 32.33
CA ARG A 153 11.45 35.50 32.58
C ARG A 153 10.91 36.12 33.86
N GLY A 154 11.41 35.61 34.98
CA GLY A 154 11.50 36.39 36.20
C GLY A 154 12.91 36.96 36.28
N VAL A 155 13.05 38.27 36.01
CA VAL A 155 13.87 39.24 36.76
C VAL A 155 13.19 40.59 36.60
#